data_AF-A0A523US32-F1
#
_entry.id   AF-A0A523US32-F1
#
_cell.length_a   1.000
_cell.length_b   1.000
_cell.length_c   1.000
_cell.angle_alpha   90.00
_cell.angle_beta   90.00
_cell.angle_gamma   90.00
#
_symmetry.space_group_name_H-M   'P 1'
#
loop_
_entity.id
_entity.type
_entity.pdbx_description
1 polymer ?
#
loop_
_entity_poly.entity_id
_entity_poly.type
_entity_poly.pdbx_seq_one_letter_code
_entity_poly.pdbx_strand_id
1 'polypeptide(L)'
;MTNEIDRKMDEPMTFTCILCRRQLPVSRRSSDHIIPDSLGCPLTINDVCKECNDSVGSQLESELRYHFSIAFKLSELSIKSRSGRDPSFIQTDARTKAYMDDAQSGVRLKSHVCLGSGGARQKIIPTQTASGHLIVEGTDFEATKTALEKKGVVVISRKQFEEESAPPPRGTKMAVFESRAIPKSNICVETGYDFVKVQRAIAKMGLAYLSYTYGPEKALLPCFDDVRSYIRTGHPVSEVILDYPMPAGAWPSKEGWHGVALFTVDRGNTLFMVDFFGCSRNLAMLGPWCEWIPYLRHTEIAYVNPVNRKVLQVASGKAHSVTSCSSDSA
;
A
#
# COMPACT_ATOMS: atom_id res chain seq x y z
N MET A 1 -48.90 49.75 -8.04
CA MET A 1 -48.49 48.38 -8.42
C MET A 1 -46.97 48.35 -8.42
N THR A 2 -46.39 48.21 -7.24
CA THR A 2 -44.96 48.39 -6.96
C THR A 2 -44.36 47.03 -6.62
N ASN A 3 -43.47 46.56 -7.50
CA ASN A 3 -42.27 45.75 -7.26
C ASN A 3 -42.38 44.61 -6.22
N GLU A 4 -43.07 43.53 -6.60
CA GLU A 4 -43.00 42.22 -5.93
C GLU A 4 -41.96 41.26 -6.57
N ILE A 5 -41.20 41.71 -7.57
CA ILE A 5 -40.34 40.84 -8.41
C ILE A 5 -38.90 40.68 -7.86
N ASP A 6 -38.43 41.53 -6.94
CA ASP A 6 -37.00 41.58 -6.56
C ASP A 6 -36.61 40.88 -5.24
N ARG A 7 -37.43 39.96 -4.70
CA ARG A 7 -37.11 39.25 -3.42
C ARG A 7 -36.83 37.74 -3.54
N LYS A 8 -36.51 37.24 -4.74
CA LYS A 8 -36.06 35.85 -4.94
C LYS A 8 -34.55 35.67 -5.01
N MET A 9 -33.77 36.67 -4.60
CA MET A 9 -32.31 36.57 -4.57
C MET A 9 -31.83 36.14 -3.19
N ASP A 10 -30.99 35.11 -3.20
CA ASP A 10 -30.10 34.66 -2.13
C ASP A 10 -30.67 33.63 -1.13
N GLU A 11 -31.38 32.60 -1.60
CA GLU A 11 -31.25 31.33 -0.88
C GLU A 11 -29.76 30.90 -0.97
N PRO A 12 -29.06 30.77 0.18
CA PRO A 12 -27.65 30.44 0.16
C PRO A 12 -27.48 29.06 -0.47
N MET A 13 -26.65 28.94 -1.51
CA MET A 13 -26.36 27.65 -2.10
C MET A 13 -25.85 26.67 -1.03
N THR A 14 -26.51 25.52 -0.93
CA THR A 14 -26.15 24.45 0.02
C THR A 14 -25.68 23.19 -0.70
N PHE A 15 -25.02 22.32 0.04
CA PHE A 15 -24.67 20.96 -0.39
C PHE A 15 -24.81 19.99 0.77
N THR A 16 -24.94 18.70 0.47
CA THR A 16 -25.01 17.65 1.48
C THR A 16 -23.69 16.89 1.52
N CYS A 17 -23.02 16.88 2.68
CA CYS A 17 -21.75 16.19 2.82
C CYS A 17 -21.94 14.66 2.77
N ILE A 18 -21.20 13.95 1.90
CA ILE A 18 -21.32 12.49 1.75
C ILE A 18 -20.91 11.68 2.99
N LEU A 19 -20.16 12.28 3.92
CA LEU A 19 -19.70 11.63 5.16
C LEU A 19 -20.63 11.89 6.35
N CYS A 20 -21.08 13.13 6.56
CA CYS A 20 -21.93 13.47 7.72
C CYS A 20 -23.40 13.71 7.41
N ARG A 21 -23.79 13.72 6.13
CA ARG A 21 -25.15 13.98 5.62
C ARG A 21 -25.77 15.33 6.02
N ARG A 22 -25.00 16.22 6.65
CA ARG A 22 -25.47 17.57 6.97
C ARG A 22 -25.57 18.39 5.68
N GLN A 23 -26.68 19.10 5.52
CA GLN A 23 -26.83 20.16 4.53
C GLN A 23 -26.09 21.39 5.05
N LEU A 24 -25.14 21.89 4.28
CA LEU A 24 -24.20 22.93 4.68
C LEU A 24 -24.07 23.98 3.57
N PRO A 25 -23.69 25.24 3.87
CA PRO A 25 -23.37 26.22 2.85
C PRO A 25 -22.22 25.75 1.96
N VAL A 26 -22.24 26.08 0.66
CA VAL A 26 -21.15 25.74 -0.27
C VAL A 26 -19.78 26.27 0.19
N SER A 27 -19.74 27.35 0.99
CA SER A 27 -18.49 27.86 1.60
C SER A 27 -17.81 26.91 2.59
N ARG A 28 -18.53 25.88 3.09
CA ARG A 28 -17.99 24.82 3.97
C ARG A 28 -17.50 23.58 3.20
N ARG A 29 -17.67 23.58 1.88
CA ARG A 29 -17.23 22.52 0.99
C ARG A 29 -15.70 22.46 0.97
N SER A 30 -15.14 21.26 0.89
CA SER A 30 -13.71 21.03 0.85
C SER A 30 -13.40 20.02 -0.25
N SER A 31 -12.26 20.20 -0.92
CA SER A 31 -11.72 19.24 -1.87
C SER A 31 -11.05 18.10 -1.09
N ASP A 32 -11.55 16.89 -1.27
CA ASP A 32 -11.07 15.69 -0.58
C ASP A 32 -10.53 14.68 -1.58
N HIS A 33 -9.36 14.10 -1.30
CA HIS A 33 -8.74 13.13 -2.19
C HIS A 33 -9.38 11.74 -2.02
N ILE A 34 -9.67 11.06 -3.12
CA ILE A 34 -10.24 9.70 -3.06
C ILE A 34 -9.22 8.74 -2.44
N ILE A 35 -8.00 8.72 -2.99
CA ILE A 35 -6.83 8.11 -2.36
C ILE A 35 -5.96 9.29 -1.88
N PRO A 36 -5.37 9.25 -0.68
CA PRO A 36 -4.59 10.36 -0.14
C PRO A 36 -3.50 10.86 -1.11
N ASP A 37 -3.34 12.18 -1.20
CA ASP A 37 -2.28 12.81 -2.01
C ASP A 37 -0.88 12.33 -1.60
N SER A 38 -0.70 11.94 -0.32
CA SER A 38 0.53 11.32 0.18
C SER A 38 0.88 9.99 -0.48
N LEU A 39 -0.09 9.35 -1.14
CA LEU A 39 0.08 8.14 -1.94
C LEU A 39 0.21 8.45 -3.44
N GLY A 40 0.25 9.72 -3.84
CA GLY A 40 0.44 10.16 -5.22
C GLY A 40 -0.82 10.20 -6.08
N CYS A 41 -2.02 10.13 -5.48
CA CYS A 41 -3.26 10.18 -6.24
C CYS A 41 -3.78 11.61 -6.42
N PRO A 42 -4.09 12.06 -7.66
CA PRO A 42 -4.62 13.39 -7.93
C PRO A 42 -6.16 13.45 -7.89
N LEU A 43 -6.85 12.31 -7.74
CA LEU A 43 -8.32 12.27 -7.80
C LEU A 43 -8.92 12.91 -6.56
N THR A 44 -9.80 13.88 -6.79
CA THR A 44 -10.52 14.61 -5.73
C THR A 44 -12.02 14.62 -5.99
N ILE A 45 -12.78 14.81 -4.91
CA ILE A 45 -14.21 15.11 -4.90
C ILE A 45 -14.44 16.40 -4.12
N ASN A 46 -15.59 17.04 -4.35
CA ASN A 46 -15.95 18.29 -3.69
C ASN A 46 -17.26 18.15 -2.90
N ASP A 47 -17.57 16.94 -2.41
CA ASP A 47 -18.83 16.63 -1.73
C ASP A 47 -18.63 16.34 -0.23
N VAL A 48 -17.52 16.81 0.32
CA VAL A 48 -17.14 16.64 1.72
C VAL A 48 -17.05 18.00 2.41
N CYS A 49 -17.51 18.10 3.65
CA CYS A 49 -17.33 19.33 4.43
C CYS A 49 -15.95 19.40 5.05
N LYS A 50 -15.45 20.61 5.26
CA LYS A 50 -14.12 20.85 5.83
C LYS A 50 -13.89 20.08 7.14
N GLU A 51 -14.87 20.03 8.04
CA GLU A 51 -14.74 19.34 9.31
C GLU A 51 -14.54 17.82 9.14
N CYS A 52 -15.25 17.20 8.18
CA CYS A 52 -15.07 15.77 7.91
C CYS A 52 -13.73 15.51 7.20
N ASN A 53 -13.35 16.35 6.25
CA ASN A 53 -12.08 16.24 5.54
C ASN A 53 -10.90 16.31 6.53
N ASP A 54 -10.89 17.34 7.38
CA ASP A 54 -9.81 17.57 8.36
C ASP A 54 -9.75 16.45 9.41
N SER A 55 -10.89 16.02 9.96
CA SER A 55 -10.93 15.00 11.03
C SER A 55 -10.65 13.59 10.52
N VAL A 56 -11.23 13.19 9.39
CA VAL A 56 -11.06 11.84 8.82
C VAL A 56 -9.69 11.73 8.16
N GLY A 57 -9.27 12.75 7.41
CA GLY A 57 -7.97 12.78 6.75
C GLY A 57 -6.80 12.67 7.73
N SER A 58 -6.78 13.52 8.77
CA SER A 58 -5.69 13.51 9.76
C SER A 58 -5.59 12.19 10.55
N GLN A 59 -6.72 11.54 10.84
CA GLN A 59 -6.74 10.31 11.62
C GLN A 59 -6.40 9.07 10.81
N LEU A 60 -6.86 8.98 9.56
CA LEU A 60 -6.84 7.73 8.80
C LEU A 60 -5.69 7.63 7.80
N GLU A 61 -5.28 8.74 7.19
CA GLU A 61 -4.31 8.71 6.09
C GLU A 61 -2.89 8.37 6.56
N SER A 62 -2.56 8.75 7.79
CA SER A 62 -1.26 8.43 8.41
C SER A 62 -1.04 6.92 8.50
N GLU A 63 -2.06 6.15 8.89
CA GLU A 63 -1.97 4.70 9.08
C GLU A 63 -1.73 3.96 7.75
N LEU A 64 -2.36 4.42 6.66
CA LEU A 64 -2.11 3.87 5.32
C LEU A 64 -0.68 4.12 4.87
N ARG A 65 -0.15 5.32 5.14
CA ARG A 65 1.21 5.69 4.75
C ARG A 65 2.26 4.79 5.43
N TYR A 66 1.97 4.31 6.64
CA TYR A 66 2.87 3.44 7.40
C TYR A 66 2.57 1.95 7.26
N HIS A 67 1.53 1.58 6.50
CA HIS A 67 1.27 0.18 6.18
C HIS A 67 2.44 -0.41 5.37
N PHE A 68 3.01 -1.53 5.84
CA PHE A 68 4.27 -2.09 5.33
C PHE A 68 4.36 -2.15 3.81
N SER A 69 3.39 -2.81 3.17
CA SER A 69 3.39 -3.00 1.72
C SER A 69 3.28 -1.68 0.94
N ILE A 70 2.53 -0.71 1.47
CA ILE A 70 2.32 0.59 0.86
C ILE A 70 3.59 1.43 0.97
N ALA A 71 4.16 1.52 2.17
CA ALA A 71 5.38 2.26 2.43
C ALA A 71 6.58 1.71 1.63
N PHE A 72 6.70 0.38 1.55
CA PHE A 72 7.71 -0.27 0.73
C PHE A 72 7.58 0.14 -0.74
N LYS A 73 6.37 0.09 -1.32
CA LYS A 73 6.15 0.49 -2.71
C LYS A 73 6.34 1.99 -2.95
N LEU A 74 5.96 2.85 -2.01
CA LEU A 74 6.27 4.29 -2.10
C LEU A 74 7.78 4.53 -2.20
N SER A 75 8.56 3.83 -1.37
CA SER A 75 10.03 3.91 -1.43
C SER A 75 10.60 3.35 -2.73
N GLU A 76 10.10 2.20 -3.19
CA GLU A 76 10.52 1.56 -4.44
C GLU A 76 10.29 2.49 -5.65
N LEU A 77 9.14 3.16 -5.68
CA LEU A 77 8.74 4.05 -6.77
C LEU A 77 9.26 5.49 -6.60
N SER A 78 10.04 5.77 -5.55
CA SER A 78 10.55 7.12 -5.23
C SER A 78 9.44 8.18 -5.12
N ILE A 79 8.27 7.80 -4.62
CA ILE A 79 7.12 8.70 -4.45
C ILE A 79 7.31 9.46 -3.14
N LYS A 80 7.65 10.74 -3.26
CA LYS A 80 7.83 11.62 -2.11
C LYS A 80 6.50 12.10 -1.58
N SER A 81 6.41 12.22 -0.24
CA SER A 81 5.27 12.92 0.36
C SER A 81 5.29 14.41 0.02
N ARG A 82 4.15 15.10 0.20
CA ARG A 82 4.05 16.56 0.04
C ARG A 82 5.07 17.33 0.89
N SER A 83 5.49 16.78 2.03
CA SER A 83 6.54 17.36 2.88
C SER A 83 7.95 17.20 2.31
N GLY A 84 8.12 16.54 1.16
CA GLY A 84 9.41 16.18 0.57
C GLY A 84 10.14 15.06 1.31
N ARG A 85 9.67 14.66 2.50
CA ARG A 85 10.24 13.57 3.28
C ARG A 85 9.75 12.24 2.74
N ASP A 86 10.68 11.33 2.51
CA ASP A 86 10.36 9.93 2.27
C ASP A 86 9.63 9.39 3.50
N PRO A 87 8.61 8.53 3.35
CA PRO A 87 8.11 7.77 4.49
C PRO A 87 9.32 7.06 5.09
N SER A 88 9.74 7.49 6.28
CA SER A 88 10.85 6.90 7.03
C SER A 88 10.41 5.53 7.52
N PHE A 89 10.34 4.57 6.60
CA PHE A 89 10.04 3.19 6.94
C PHE A 89 11.22 2.58 7.71
N ILE A 90 12.40 3.17 7.51
CA ILE A 90 13.61 2.94 8.27
C ILE A 90 14.29 4.32 8.34
N GLN A 91 14.39 4.95 9.52
CA GLN A 91 15.30 6.09 9.70
C GLN A 91 16.70 5.60 9.29
N THR A 92 17.23 6.12 8.19
CA THR A 92 18.54 5.75 7.62
C THR A 92 19.73 6.10 8.51
N ASP A 93 19.46 6.81 9.60
CA ASP A 93 20.43 7.41 10.51
C ASP A 93 20.48 6.62 11.83
N ALA A 94 19.38 5.95 12.17
CA ALA A 94 19.35 4.93 13.20
C ALA A 94 19.61 3.59 12.51
N ARG A 95 20.71 2.92 12.86
CA ARG A 95 20.88 1.49 12.51
C ARG A 95 19.68 0.72 13.10
N THR A 96 18.59 0.56 12.35
CA THR A 96 17.49 -0.28 12.78
C THR A 96 17.99 -1.71 12.75
N LYS A 97 18.23 -2.25 13.95
CA LYS A 97 18.67 -3.64 14.10
C LYS A 97 17.43 -4.49 13.87
N ALA A 98 17.34 -5.11 12.70
CA ALA A 98 16.44 -6.24 12.53
C ALA A 98 17.14 -7.46 13.11
N TYR A 99 16.53 -8.06 14.12
CA TYR A 99 16.98 -9.32 14.66
C TYR A 99 16.25 -10.43 13.92
N MET A 100 17.01 -11.39 13.42
CA MET A 100 16.44 -12.60 12.84
C MET A 100 16.82 -13.75 13.77
N ASP A 101 15.82 -14.43 14.31
CA ASP A 101 16.05 -15.68 15.01
C ASP A 101 16.05 -16.79 13.96
N ASP A 102 17.20 -17.44 13.79
CA ASP A 102 17.27 -18.65 12.97
C ASP A 102 16.54 -19.78 13.70
N ALA A 103 15.36 -20.14 13.19
CA ALA A 103 14.49 -21.15 13.77
C ALA A 103 15.14 -22.54 13.88
N GLN A 104 16.19 -22.84 13.11
CA GLN A 104 16.91 -24.11 13.18
C GLN A 104 18.12 -24.08 14.11
N SER A 105 18.87 -22.98 14.17
CA SER A 105 20.11 -22.92 14.97
C SER A 105 19.95 -22.22 16.32
N GLY A 106 18.86 -21.49 16.54
CA GLY A 106 18.65 -20.65 17.72
C GLY A 106 19.63 -19.45 17.79
N VAL A 107 20.43 -19.24 16.75
CA VAL A 107 21.39 -18.14 16.69
C VAL A 107 20.68 -16.86 16.27
N ARG A 108 20.84 -15.82 17.08
CA ARG A 108 20.31 -14.49 16.81
C ARG A 108 21.19 -13.78 15.78
N LEU A 109 20.76 -13.79 14.53
CA LEU A 109 21.47 -13.12 13.45
C LEU A 109 21.14 -11.63 13.46
N LYS A 110 22.20 -10.81 13.37
CA LYS A 110 22.07 -9.37 13.30
C LYS A 110 21.99 -8.96 11.83
N SER A 111 20.78 -8.62 11.36
CA SER A 111 20.59 -8.10 10.01
C SER A 111 20.66 -6.58 10.02
N HIS A 112 21.47 -6.03 9.13
CA HIS A 112 21.45 -4.62 8.80
C HIS A 112 20.63 -4.46 7.52
N VAL A 113 19.37 -4.07 7.67
CA VAL A 113 18.53 -3.70 6.53
C VAL A 113 18.79 -2.22 6.24
N CYS A 114 19.47 -1.95 5.13
CA CYS A 114 19.64 -0.59 4.62
C CYS A 114 18.74 -0.42 3.41
N LEU A 115 17.67 0.36 3.54
CA LEU A 115 16.91 0.84 2.39
C LEU A 115 17.61 2.10 1.88
N GLY A 116 18.22 2.02 0.69
CA GLY A 116 18.81 3.16 0.02
C GLY A 116 17.96 3.60 -1.17
N SER A 117 18.30 4.74 -1.78
CA SER A 117 17.66 5.29 -2.99
C SER A 117 17.72 4.40 -4.24
N GLY A 118 18.31 3.19 -4.15
CA GLY A 118 18.37 2.18 -5.21
C GLY A 118 17.68 0.87 -4.85
N GLY A 119 16.69 0.90 -3.95
CA GLY A 119 15.95 -0.27 -3.47
C GLY A 119 16.51 -0.87 -2.18
N ALA A 120 15.83 -1.90 -1.69
CA ALA A 120 16.22 -2.59 -0.47
C ALA A 120 17.54 -3.34 -0.65
N ARG A 121 18.58 -2.96 0.08
CA ARG A 121 19.82 -3.74 0.16
C ARG A 121 19.90 -4.37 1.54
N GLN A 122 19.63 -5.66 1.59
CA GLN A 122 19.89 -6.46 2.78
C GLN A 122 21.39 -6.71 2.85
N LYS A 123 22.04 -6.28 3.92
CA LYS A 123 23.42 -6.69 4.22
C LYS A 123 23.40 -7.51 5.50
N ILE A 124 23.45 -8.83 5.33
CA ILE A 124 23.65 -9.75 6.45
C ILE A 124 25.13 -9.67 6.80
N ILE A 125 25.45 -9.13 7.98
CA ILE A 125 26.82 -9.10 8.48
C ILE A 125 26.96 -10.27 9.44
N PRO A 126 27.62 -11.37 9.05
CA PRO A 126 27.95 -12.41 10.02
C PRO A 126 28.88 -11.80 11.07
N THR A 127 28.46 -11.81 12.33
CA THR A 127 29.36 -11.52 13.45
C THR A 127 30.39 -12.63 13.51
N GLN A 128 31.68 -12.26 13.41
CA GLN A 128 32.81 -13.18 13.42
C GLN A 128 32.70 -14.21 14.55
N THR A 129 32.62 -15.48 14.18
CA THR A 129 33.06 -16.57 15.07
C THR A 129 34.59 -16.65 14.98
N ALA A 130 35.24 -17.02 16.09
CA ALA A 130 36.69 -17.03 16.25
C ALA A 130 37.46 -17.97 15.28
N SER A 131 36.76 -18.73 14.43
CA SER A 131 37.31 -19.51 13.33
C SER A 131 36.87 -18.90 11.99
N GLY A 132 37.82 -18.63 11.10
CA GLY A 132 37.62 -17.95 9.80
C GLY A 132 36.79 -18.74 8.78
N HIS A 133 35.52 -18.98 9.09
CA HIS A 133 34.53 -19.50 8.14
C HIS A 133 34.07 -18.39 7.22
N LEU A 134 34.30 -18.57 5.92
CA LEU A 134 33.79 -17.67 4.88
C LEU A 134 32.44 -18.20 4.41
N ILE A 135 31.36 -17.47 4.70
CA ILE A 135 30.03 -17.76 4.16
C ILE A 135 29.89 -16.95 2.87
N VAL A 136 29.71 -17.62 1.74
CA VAL A 136 29.56 -17.02 0.40
C VAL A 136 28.13 -17.23 -0.08
N GLU A 137 27.46 -16.16 -0.52
CA GLU A 137 26.11 -16.22 -1.08
C GLU A 137 26.10 -16.98 -2.42
N GLY A 138 25.14 -17.88 -2.60
CA GLY A 138 25.14 -18.86 -3.69
C GLY A 138 25.11 -18.28 -5.12
N THR A 139 24.68 -17.02 -5.31
CA THR A 139 24.67 -16.39 -6.63
C THR A 139 26.05 -15.90 -7.10
N ASP A 140 27.03 -15.81 -6.20
CA ASP A 140 28.39 -15.34 -6.52
C ASP A 140 29.50 -16.35 -6.13
N PHE A 141 29.09 -17.61 -5.91
CA PHE A 141 30.00 -18.65 -5.45
C PHE A 141 31.14 -18.91 -6.44
N GLU A 142 30.83 -19.11 -7.72
CA GLU A 142 31.85 -19.43 -8.73
C GLU A 142 32.85 -18.28 -8.94
N ALA A 143 32.39 -17.02 -8.91
CA ALA A 143 33.30 -15.88 -9.03
C ALA A 143 34.19 -15.74 -7.78
N THR A 144 33.62 -15.92 -6.58
CA THR A 144 34.37 -15.86 -5.32
C THR A 144 35.38 -16.99 -5.21
N LYS A 145 34.99 -18.21 -5.59
CA LYS A 145 35.86 -19.39 -5.68
C LYS A 145 37.03 -19.12 -6.62
N THR A 146 36.74 -18.69 -7.86
CA THR A 146 37.76 -18.33 -8.86
C THR A 146 38.73 -17.27 -8.33
N ALA A 147 38.23 -16.25 -7.63
CA ALA A 147 39.06 -15.19 -7.07
C ALA A 147 39.98 -15.67 -5.92
N LEU A 148 39.53 -16.63 -5.12
CA LEU A 148 40.31 -17.23 -4.04
C LEU A 148 41.36 -18.21 -4.58
N GLU A 149 40.98 -19.04 -5.55
CA GLU A 149 41.90 -19.97 -6.23
C GLU A 149 43.03 -19.20 -6.94
N LYS A 150 42.71 -18.06 -7.58
CA LYS A 150 43.71 -17.15 -8.17
C LYS A 150 44.71 -16.58 -7.14
N LYS A 151 44.35 -16.56 -5.85
CA LYS A 151 45.22 -16.14 -4.74
C LYS A 151 45.97 -17.31 -4.09
N GLY A 152 45.91 -18.51 -4.68
CA GLY A 152 46.52 -19.72 -4.15
C GLY A 152 45.80 -20.28 -2.92
N VAL A 153 44.50 -20.00 -2.77
CA VAL A 153 43.67 -20.59 -1.72
C VAL A 153 42.93 -21.80 -2.30
N VAL A 154 43.09 -22.96 -1.67
CA VAL A 154 42.33 -24.18 -2.02
C VAL A 154 40.91 -24.01 -1.50
N VAL A 155 39.93 -24.02 -2.39
CA VAL A 155 38.51 -23.90 -2.02
C VAL A 155 37.84 -25.27 -2.17
N ILE A 156 37.37 -25.83 -1.06
CA ILE A 156 36.69 -27.13 -1.04
C ILE A 156 35.34 -27.02 -0.35
N SER A 157 34.40 -27.87 -0.74
CA SER A 157 33.13 -27.96 -0.01
C SER A 157 33.34 -28.58 1.36
N ARG A 158 32.44 -28.30 2.30
CA ARG A 158 32.44 -28.92 3.63
C ARG A 158 32.40 -30.45 3.54
N LYS A 159 31.60 -30.98 2.62
CA LYS A 159 31.53 -32.42 2.35
C LYS A 159 32.89 -32.98 1.92
N GLN A 160 33.59 -32.32 0.99
CA GLN A 160 34.94 -32.74 0.57
C GLN A 160 35.96 -32.65 1.72
N PHE A 161 35.89 -31.61 2.55
CA PHE A 161 36.76 -31.47 3.70
C PHE A 161 36.53 -32.57 4.75
N GLU A 162 35.29 -33.00 4.94
CA GLU A 162 34.92 -34.09 5.86
C GLU A 162 35.27 -35.48 5.29
N GLU A 163 35.26 -35.65 3.97
CA GLU A 163 35.65 -36.89 3.27
C GLU A 163 37.18 -37.05 3.14
N GLU A 164 37.93 -35.94 3.11
CA GLU A 164 39.39 -35.94 3.07
C GLU A 164 39.99 -36.36 4.42
N SER A 165 40.56 -37.56 4.45
CA SER A 165 41.15 -38.14 5.67
C SER A 165 42.58 -37.65 5.94
N ALA A 166 43.24 -37.08 4.92
CA ALA A 166 44.61 -36.59 5.03
C ALA A 166 44.61 -35.07 5.26
N PRO A 167 45.34 -34.55 6.27
CA PRO A 167 45.45 -33.12 6.47
C PRO A 167 46.16 -32.47 5.27
N PRO A 168 45.75 -31.26 4.85
CA PRO A 168 46.40 -30.57 3.76
C PRO A 168 47.88 -30.29 4.10
N PRO A 169 48.77 -30.20 3.09
CA PRO A 169 50.17 -29.90 3.30
C PRO A 169 50.38 -28.65 4.17
N ARG A 170 51.42 -28.67 5.01
CA ARG A 170 51.75 -27.55 5.89
C ARG A 170 51.98 -26.29 5.04
N GLY A 171 51.24 -25.22 5.32
CA GLY A 171 51.32 -23.95 4.59
C GLY A 171 50.25 -23.75 3.50
N THR A 172 49.42 -24.75 3.22
CA THR A 172 48.27 -24.60 2.32
C THR A 172 47.26 -23.62 2.92
N LYS A 173 46.92 -22.56 2.17
CA LYS A 173 45.78 -21.71 2.49
C LYS A 173 44.53 -22.38 1.98
N MET A 174 43.59 -22.66 2.87
CA MET A 174 42.36 -23.38 2.52
C MET A 174 41.14 -22.60 2.96
N ALA A 175 40.09 -22.64 2.14
CA ALA A 175 38.77 -22.12 2.45
C ALA A 175 37.77 -23.28 2.30
N VAL A 176 37.10 -23.61 3.40
CA VAL A 176 36.01 -24.60 3.40
C VAL A 176 34.70 -23.85 3.23
N PHE A 177 33.98 -24.16 2.15
CA PHE A 177 32.69 -23.57 1.83
C PHE A 177 31.57 -24.55 2.17
N GLU A 178 30.51 -24.06 2.79
CA GLU A 178 29.28 -24.82 2.99
C GLU A 178 28.17 -24.16 2.19
N SER A 179 27.66 -24.87 1.18
CA SER A 179 26.38 -24.56 0.53
C SER A 179 25.28 -24.79 1.56
N ARG A 180 24.97 -23.77 2.36
CA ARG A 180 23.70 -23.75 3.06
C ARG A 180 22.69 -23.23 2.05
N ALA A 181 21.68 -24.06 1.74
CA ALA A 181 20.40 -23.50 1.34
C ALA A 181 20.10 -22.46 2.43
N ILE A 182 20.12 -21.17 2.07
CA ILE A 182 19.81 -20.12 3.02
C ILE A 182 18.47 -20.54 3.61
N PRO A 183 18.37 -20.91 4.91
CA PRO A 183 17.08 -21.19 5.49
C PRO A 183 16.27 -19.95 5.16
N LYS A 184 15.17 -20.10 4.40
CA LYS A 184 14.36 -18.97 3.91
C LYS A 184 14.29 -17.99 5.05
N SER A 185 15.02 -16.89 4.90
CA SER A 185 15.33 -16.07 6.04
C SER A 185 14.03 -15.30 6.29
N ASN A 186 13.24 -15.82 7.23
CA ASN A 186 11.96 -15.23 7.56
C ASN A 186 12.26 -13.92 8.28
N ILE A 187 12.31 -12.83 7.51
CA ILE A 187 12.40 -11.50 8.06
C ILE A 187 11.03 -11.21 8.67
N CYS A 188 10.94 -11.32 10.00
CA CYS A 188 9.79 -10.82 10.72
C CYS A 188 9.95 -9.32 10.87
N VAL A 189 9.05 -8.55 10.26
CA VAL A 189 8.95 -7.11 10.47
C VAL A 189 7.73 -6.87 11.34
N GLU A 190 7.95 -6.53 12.60
CA GLU A 190 6.87 -6.04 13.45
C GLU A 190 6.52 -4.63 13.01
N THR A 191 5.28 -4.43 12.58
CA THR A 191 4.75 -3.11 12.25
C THR A 191 3.59 -2.80 13.17
N GLY A 192 3.65 -1.66 13.84
CA GLY A 192 2.55 -1.13 14.63
C GLY A 192 1.71 -0.21 13.75
N TYR A 193 0.57 -0.70 13.27
CA TYR A 193 -0.45 0.14 12.65
C TYR A 193 -1.82 -0.23 13.21
N ASP A 194 -2.72 0.75 13.25
CA ASP A 194 -4.09 0.52 13.67
C ASP A 194 -4.88 -0.02 12.47
N PHE A 195 -5.09 -1.34 12.47
CA PHE A 195 -5.82 -2.02 11.40
C PHE A 195 -7.22 -1.45 11.22
N VAL A 196 -7.92 -1.10 12.30
CA VAL A 196 -9.27 -0.52 12.22
C VAL A 196 -9.25 0.82 11.47
N LYS A 197 -8.23 1.65 11.70
CA LYS A 197 -8.09 2.91 10.94
C LYS A 197 -7.76 2.70 9.48
N VAL A 198 -6.89 1.73 9.14
CA VAL A 198 -6.60 1.38 7.73
C VAL A 198 -7.89 1.01 7.01
N GLN A 199 -8.70 0.17 7.63
CA GLN A 199 -9.99 -0.27 7.10
C GLN A 199 -11.01 0.87 6.93
N ARG A 200 -11.11 1.77 7.92
CA ARG A 200 -11.92 3.00 7.81
C ARG A 200 -11.45 3.86 6.64
N ALA A 201 -10.13 3.93 6.42
CA ALA A 201 -9.56 4.71 5.34
C ALA A 201 -9.98 4.13 3.98
N ILE A 202 -9.89 2.80 3.82
CA ILE A 202 -10.35 2.08 2.61
C ILE A 202 -11.84 2.31 2.37
N ALA A 203 -12.68 2.20 3.41
CA ALA A 203 -14.10 2.47 3.30
C ALA A 203 -14.39 3.91 2.85
N LYS A 204 -13.63 4.89 3.37
CA LYS A 204 -13.68 6.29 2.92
C LYS A 204 -13.31 6.45 1.46
N MET A 205 -12.23 5.81 1.00
CA MET A 205 -11.83 5.88 -0.41
C MET A 205 -12.91 5.31 -1.32
N GLY A 206 -13.49 4.18 -0.92
CA GLY A 206 -14.61 3.58 -1.61
C GLY A 206 -15.79 4.53 -1.74
N LEU A 207 -16.26 5.07 -0.62
CA LEU A 207 -17.41 5.98 -0.63
C LEU A 207 -17.14 7.26 -1.44
N ALA A 208 -15.92 7.80 -1.37
CA ALA A 208 -15.49 8.91 -2.20
C ALA A 208 -15.45 8.55 -3.69
N TYR A 209 -14.98 7.35 -4.04
CA TYR A 209 -14.98 6.85 -5.41
C TYR A 209 -16.39 6.64 -5.96
N LEU A 210 -17.33 6.14 -5.15
CA LEU A 210 -18.75 6.06 -5.52
C LEU A 210 -19.32 7.45 -5.87
N SER A 211 -18.99 8.47 -5.06
CA SER A 211 -19.38 9.87 -5.32
C SER A 211 -18.76 10.41 -6.60
N TYR A 212 -17.47 10.12 -6.84
CA TYR A 212 -16.76 10.54 -8.03
C TYR A 212 -17.36 9.95 -9.31
N THR A 213 -17.66 8.64 -9.29
CA THR A 213 -18.10 7.91 -10.48
C THR A 213 -19.58 8.13 -10.78
N TYR A 214 -20.45 8.13 -9.76
CA TYR A 214 -21.90 8.13 -9.93
C TYR A 214 -22.62 9.34 -9.35
N GLY A 215 -21.89 10.31 -8.80
CA GLY A 215 -22.45 11.50 -8.17
C GLY A 215 -22.70 11.35 -6.67
N PRO A 216 -22.72 12.48 -5.93
CA PRO A 216 -22.89 12.48 -4.48
C PRO A 216 -24.25 11.93 -4.03
N GLU A 217 -25.29 12.04 -4.86
CA GLU A 217 -26.62 11.51 -4.56
C GLU A 217 -26.61 9.99 -4.33
N LYS A 218 -25.70 9.26 -5.00
CA LYS A 218 -25.53 7.81 -4.82
C LYS A 218 -24.76 7.51 -3.55
N ALA A 219 -23.70 8.27 -3.31
CA ALA A 219 -22.96 8.22 -2.05
C ALA A 219 -23.77 8.70 -0.83
N LEU A 220 -24.96 9.30 -1.03
CA LEU A 220 -25.87 9.77 0.02
C LEU A 220 -27.05 8.83 0.33
N LEU A 221 -27.16 7.69 -0.37
CA LEU A 221 -28.22 6.71 -0.12
C LEU A 221 -28.18 6.16 1.32
N PRO A 222 -29.33 5.90 1.97
CA PRO A 222 -29.39 5.42 3.36
C PRO A 222 -28.64 4.11 3.61
N CYS A 223 -28.54 3.22 2.61
CA CYS A 223 -27.80 1.95 2.72
C CYS A 223 -26.31 2.13 3.07
N PHE A 224 -25.74 3.33 2.91
CA PHE A 224 -24.36 3.64 3.32
C PHE A 224 -24.25 4.36 4.67
N ASP A 225 -25.34 4.49 5.45
CA ASP A 225 -25.32 5.17 6.76
C ASP A 225 -24.37 4.49 7.74
N ASP A 226 -24.39 3.16 7.79
CA ASP A 226 -23.48 2.35 8.60
C ASP A 226 -22.02 2.58 8.20
N VAL A 227 -21.74 2.62 6.89
CA VAL A 227 -20.40 2.87 6.36
C VAL A 227 -19.91 4.26 6.76
N ARG A 228 -20.75 5.29 6.63
CA ARG A 228 -20.44 6.66 7.06
C ARG A 228 -20.17 6.71 8.57
N SER A 229 -20.98 6.01 9.36
CA SER A 229 -20.80 5.90 10.80
C SER A 229 -19.46 5.24 11.14
N TYR A 230 -19.13 4.12 10.47
CA TYR A 230 -17.86 3.42 10.62
C TYR A 230 -16.66 4.31 10.26
N ILE A 231 -16.69 4.98 9.11
CA ILE A 231 -15.64 5.92 8.69
C ILE A 231 -15.40 6.97 9.78
N ARG A 232 -16.47 7.55 10.33
CA ARG A 232 -16.39 8.67 11.29
C ARG A 232 -16.00 8.26 12.70
N THR A 233 -16.52 7.13 13.18
CA THR A 233 -16.43 6.75 14.60
C THR A 233 -15.54 5.55 14.85
N GLY A 234 -15.31 4.72 13.83
CA GLY A 234 -14.64 3.43 13.96
C GLY A 234 -15.46 2.35 14.67
N HIS A 235 -16.71 2.63 15.04
CA HIS A 235 -17.58 1.59 15.58
C HIS A 235 -17.85 0.54 14.51
N PRO A 236 -17.51 -0.73 14.75
CA PRO A 236 -17.71 -1.78 13.78
C PRO A 236 -19.19 -1.87 13.45
N VAL A 237 -19.49 -1.88 12.16
CA VAL A 237 -20.81 -2.24 11.68
C VAL A 237 -20.91 -3.76 11.70
N SER A 238 -22.12 -4.28 11.90
CA SER A 238 -22.36 -5.71 12.12
C SER A 238 -21.81 -6.64 11.04
N GLU A 239 -21.52 -6.12 9.83
CA GLU A 239 -21.09 -6.91 8.68
C GLU A 239 -19.99 -6.24 7.83
N VAL A 240 -18.98 -5.60 8.43
CA VAL A 240 -17.79 -5.23 7.65
C VAL A 240 -16.83 -6.43 7.61
N ILE A 241 -16.92 -7.22 6.54
CA ILE A 241 -16.01 -8.34 6.26
C ILE A 241 -14.80 -7.79 5.52
N LEU A 242 -13.63 -7.99 6.12
CA LEU A 242 -12.36 -7.47 5.67
C LEU A 242 -11.41 -8.65 5.65
N ASP A 243 -11.25 -9.24 4.47
CA ASP A 243 -10.40 -10.38 4.07
C ASP A 243 -11.19 -11.35 3.18
N TYR A 244 -11.77 -10.86 2.08
CA TYR A 244 -12.28 -11.77 1.06
C TYR A 244 -11.11 -12.22 0.18
N PRO A 245 -10.75 -13.51 0.17
CA PRO A 245 -9.73 -14.01 -0.73
C PRO A 245 -10.23 -13.88 -2.16
N MET A 246 -9.68 -12.91 -2.90
CA MET A 246 -9.96 -12.79 -4.33
C MET A 246 -9.24 -13.90 -5.08
N PRO A 247 -9.89 -14.57 -6.05
CA PRO A 247 -9.23 -15.54 -6.91
C PRO A 247 -8.03 -14.89 -7.61
N ALA A 248 -6.90 -15.61 -7.67
CA ALA A 248 -5.75 -15.16 -8.44
C ALA A 248 -6.16 -14.90 -9.90
N GLY A 249 -5.85 -13.70 -10.42
CA GLY A 249 -6.19 -13.30 -11.80
C GLY A 249 -7.56 -12.64 -11.98
N ALA A 250 -8.42 -12.57 -10.96
CA ALA A 250 -9.72 -11.89 -11.05
C ALA A 250 -9.61 -10.35 -11.17
N TRP A 251 -8.42 -9.80 -10.91
CA TRP A 251 -8.15 -8.38 -10.96
C TRP A 251 -6.96 -8.09 -11.87
N PRO A 252 -7.09 -7.22 -12.89
CA PRO A 252 -5.98 -6.80 -13.72
C PRO A 252 -5.12 -5.82 -12.92
N SER A 253 -4.34 -6.29 -11.93
CA SER A 253 -3.41 -5.41 -11.22
C SER A 253 -2.40 -4.84 -12.21
N LYS A 254 -2.24 -3.53 -12.21
CA LYS A 254 -1.18 -2.86 -12.96
C LYS A 254 -0.09 -2.46 -11.98
N GLU A 255 1.06 -3.12 -12.07
CA GLU A 255 2.16 -2.90 -11.14
C GLU A 255 2.53 -1.41 -11.05
N GLY A 256 2.64 -0.91 -9.82
CA GLY A 256 2.95 0.49 -9.56
C GLY A 256 1.76 1.46 -9.71
N TRP A 257 0.54 0.98 -9.93
CA TRP A 257 -0.68 1.79 -9.97
C TRP A 257 -1.57 1.49 -8.78
N HIS A 258 -2.30 2.50 -8.31
CA HIS A 258 -3.46 2.26 -7.46
C HIS A 258 -4.64 1.83 -8.33
N GLY A 259 -5.47 0.94 -7.83
CA GLY A 259 -6.74 0.59 -8.43
C GLY A 259 -7.86 0.78 -7.41
N VAL A 260 -8.94 1.46 -7.77
CA VAL A 260 -10.17 1.49 -6.98
C VAL A 260 -11.28 0.90 -7.82
N ALA A 261 -12.04 -0.03 -7.26
CA ALA A 261 -13.24 -0.53 -7.90
C ALA A 261 -14.39 -0.77 -6.95
N LEU A 262 -15.54 -0.80 -7.60
CA LEU A 262 -16.84 -1.15 -7.06
C LEU A 262 -17.23 -2.52 -7.61
N PHE A 263 -17.59 -3.42 -6.69
CA PHE A 263 -18.13 -4.73 -7.02
C PHE A 263 -19.45 -4.93 -6.33
N THR A 264 -20.26 -5.76 -6.97
CA THR A 264 -21.45 -6.36 -6.37
C THR A 264 -21.14 -7.83 -6.14
N VAL A 265 -21.39 -8.32 -4.92
CA VAL A 265 -21.30 -9.75 -4.62
C VAL A 265 -22.68 -10.34 -4.46
N ASP A 266 -22.74 -11.66 -4.64
CA ASP A 266 -23.96 -12.45 -4.42
C ASP A 266 -24.57 -12.14 -3.05
N ARG A 267 -25.91 -12.09 -3.01
CA ARG A 267 -26.75 -11.55 -1.90
C ARG A 267 -26.81 -10.04 -1.81
N GLY A 268 -26.13 -9.36 -2.72
CA GLY A 268 -26.29 -7.94 -2.93
C GLY A 268 -25.48 -7.07 -1.98
N ASN A 269 -24.49 -7.59 -1.29
CA ASN A 269 -23.58 -6.68 -0.60
C ASN A 269 -22.74 -5.92 -1.64
N THR A 270 -22.50 -4.64 -1.38
CA THR A 270 -21.60 -3.83 -2.23
C THR A 270 -20.21 -3.90 -1.63
N LEU A 271 -19.22 -4.20 -2.46
CA LEU A 271 -17.83 -4.28 -2.06
C LEU A 271 -17.05 -3.17 -2.74
N PHE A 272 -16.27 -2.43 -1.94
CA PHE A 272 -15.17 -1.65 -2.47
C PHE A 272 -13.91 -2.47 -2.42
N MET A 273 -13.13 -2.37 -3.48
CA MET A 273 -11.75 -2.84 -3.47
C MET A 273 -10.81 -1.67 -3.76
N VAL A 274 -9.78 -1.57 -2.94
CA VAL A 274 -8.66 -0.67 -3.16
C VAL A 274 -7.39 -1.52 -3.25
N ASP A 275 -6.77 -1.48 -4.42
CA ASP A 275 -5.47 -2.06 -4.70
C ASP A 275 -4.42 -0.93 -4.63
N PHE A 276 -3.49 -1.01 -3.69
CA PHE A 276 -2.35 -0.11 -3.63
C PHE A 276 -1.18 -0.77 -4.37
N PHE A 277 -0.76 -0.15 -5.47
CA PHE A 277 0.42 -0.51 -6.27
C PHE A 277 0.46 -1.95 -6.82
N GLY A 278 -0.63 -2.71 -6.77
CA GLY A 278 -0.65 -4.14 -7.11
C GLY A 278 -0.14 -5.06 -5.98
N CYS A 279 0.24 -4.51 -4.82
CA CYS A 279 0.87 -5.27 -3.73
C CYS A 279 0.02 -5.40 -2.47
N SER A 280 -0.98 -4.54 -2.29
CA SER A 280 -1.88 -4.58 -1.13
C SER A 280 -3.30 -4.38 -1.61
N ARG A 281 -4.05 -5.48 -1.65
CA ARG A 281 -5.46 -5.47 -2.00
C ARG A 281 -6.26 -5.49 -0.73
N ASN A 282 -7.07 -4.48 -0.56
CA ASN A 282 -7.94 -4.36 0.59
C ASN A 282 -9.37 -4.24 0.09
N LEU A 283 -10.26 -4.93 0.79
CA LEU A 283 -11.65 -4.99 0.45
C LEU A 283 -12.44 -4.42 1.62
N ALA A 284 -13.49 -3.66 1.36
CA ALA A 284 -14.44 -3.20 2.37
C ALA A 284 -15.87 -3.48 1.91
N MET A 285 -16.64 -4.18 2.74
CA MET A 285 -18.06 -4.44 2.49
C MET A 285 -18.94 -3.32 3.01
N LEU A 286 -19.96 -2.95 2.24
CA LEU A 286 -20.85 -1.83 2.50
C LEU A 286 -22.27 -2.33 2.73
N GLY A 287 -22.47 -3.08 3.81
CA GLY A 287 -23.82 -3.46 4.25
C GLY A 287 -24.69 -4.15 3.17
N PRO A 288 -26.00 -4.25 3.44
CA PRO A 288 -26.95 -4.96 2.60
C PRO A 288 -27.25 -4.24 1.28
N TRP A 289 -27.76 -4.99 0.30
CA TRP A 289 -28.04 -4.53 -1.06
C TRP A 289 -28.86 -3.26 -1.14
N CYS A 290 -28.31 -2.31 -1.89
CA CYS A 290 -29.07 -1.21 -2.42
C CYS A 290 -29.72 -1.64 -3.73
N GLU A 291 -31.05 -1.60 -3.82
CA GLU A 291 -31.81 -1.95 -5.03
C GLU A 291 -31.42 -1.15 -6.28
N TRP A 292 -30.65 -0.07 -6.14
CA TRP A 292 -30.14 0.73 -7.26
C TRP A 292 -28.88 0.14 -7.92
N ILE A 293 -28.22 -0.83 -7.27
CA ILE A 293 -26.98 -1.43 -7.73
C ILE A 293 -27.09 -2.56 -8.80
N PRO A 294 -28.25 -3.10 -9.23
CA PRO A 294 -28.31 -4.08 -10.33
C PRO A 294 -27.85 -3.53 -11.70
N TYR A 295 -27.57 -2.23 -11.80
CA TYR A 295 -26.98 -1.60 -12.99
C TYR A 295 -25.43 -1.65 -13.00
N LEU A 296 -24.78 -1.99 -11.88
CA LEU A 296 -23.32 -2.21 -11.81
C LEU A 296 -22.93 -3.62 -12.29
N ARG A 297 -23.46 -4.08 -13.43
CA ARG A 297 -23.07 -5.36 -14.05
C ARG A 297 -21.64 -5.36 -14.62
N HIS A 298 -20.93 -4.26 -14.41
CA HIS A 298 -19.66 -3.93 -15.01
C HIS A 298 -18.73 -3.47 -13.90
N THR A 299 -17.60 -4.16 -13.75
CA THR A 299 -16.53 -3.71 -12.85
C THR A 299 -15.98 -2.42 -13.41
N GLU A 300 -16.26 -1.29 -12.76
CA GLU A 300 -15.60 -0.03 -13.07
C GLU A 300 -14.35 0.11 -12.21
N ILE A 301 -13.20 0.09 -12.89
CA ILE A 301 -11.90 0.22 -12.24
C ILE A 301 -11.27 1.53 -12.67
N ALA A 302 -10.95 2.38 -11.70
CA ALA A 302 -10.05 3.51 -11.93
C ALA A 302 -8.65 3.11 -11.51
N TYR A 303 -7.70 3.16 -12.45
CA TYR A 303 -6.29 3.03 -12.16
C TYR A 303 -5.66 4.42 -12.07
N VAL A 304 -4.88 4.66 -11.02
CA VAL A 304 -4.14 5.89 -10.83
C VAL A 304 -2.65 5.57 -10.82
N ASN A 305 -1.91 6.18 -11.73
CA ASN A 305 -0.45 6.13 -11.72
C ASN A 305 0.07 7.20 -10.77
N PRO A 306 0.72 6.83 -9.67
CA PRO A 306 1.16 7.78 -8.67
C PRO A 306 2.46 8.50 -9.05
N VAL A 307 3.23 7.97 -10.01
CA VAL A 307 4.49 8.56 -10.49
C VAL A 307 4.22 9.73 -11.43
N ASN A 308 3.32 9.55 -12.39
CA ASN A 308 3.00 10.56 -13.40
C ASN A 308 1.60 11.19 -13.24
N ARG A 309 0.89 10.87 -12.15
CA ARG A 309 -0.44 11.37 -11.80
C ARG A 309 -1.49 11.18 -12.92
N LYS A 310 -1.35 10.15 -13.76
CA LYS A 310 -2.35 9.82 -14.79
C LYS A 310 -3.43 8.92 -14.22
N VAL A 311 -4.67 9.19 -14.62
CA VAL A 311 -5.84 8.37 -14.30
C VAL A 311 -6.27 7.63 -15.57
N LEU A 312 -6.46 6.32 -15.46
CA LEU A 312 -7.03 5.48 -16.49
C LEU A 312 -8.32 4.86 -15.95
N GLN A 313 -9.46 5.29 -16.46
CA GLN A 313 -10.73 4.64 -16.17
C GLN A 313 -10.92 3.50 -17.16
N VAL A 314 -10.98 2.28 -16.64
CA VAL A 314 -11.29 1.09 -17.42
C VAL A 314 -12.75 0.77 -17.15
N ALA A 315 -13.62 1.27 -18.02
CA ALA A 315 -14.97 0.74 -18.14
C ALA A 315 -14.84 -0.69 -18.67
N SER A 316 -15.51 -1.66 -18.05
CA SER A 316 -15.44 -3.06 -18.50
C SER A 316 -15.96 -3.16 -19.95
N GLY A 317 -15.02 -3.23 -20.91
CA GLY A 317 -15.33 -3.44 -22.33
C GLY A 317 -14.57 -2.55 -23.31
N LYS A 318 -14.21 -1.30 -22.97
CA LYS A 318 -13.38 -0.41 -23.80
C LYS A 318 -12.63 0.60 -22.92
N ALA A 319 -11.30 0.59 -22.97
CA ALA A 319 -10.49 1.62 -22.31
C ALA A 319 -10.66 2.95 -23.05
N HIS A 320 -11.19 3.97 -22.38
CA HIS A 320 -11.15 5.35 -22.86
C HIS A 320 -10.05 6.10 -22.10
N SER A 321 -9.09 6.69 -22.82
CA SER A 321 -8.11 7.57 -22.20
C SER A 321 -8.80 8.87 -21.76
N VAL A 322 -8.96 9.07 -20.45
CA VAL A 322 -9.38 10.37 -19.91
C VAL A 322 -8.16 11.29 -19.96
N THR A 323 -8.23 12.33 -20.78
CA THR A 323 -7.16 13.32 -20.91
C THR A 323 -6.99 14.09 -19.60
N SER A 324 -5.73 14.31 -19.21
CA SER A 324 -5.31 14.98 -17.97
C SER A 324 -5.99 16.33 -17.74
N CYS A 325 -6.42 16.59 -16.51
CA CYS A 325 -6.67 17.96 -16.03
C CYS A 325 -5.35 18.75 -16.10
N SER A 326 -5.23 19.70 -17.02
CA SER A 326 -4.23 20.76 -16.95
C SER A 326 -4.65 21.70 -15.82
N SER A 327 -3.86 21.73 -14.74
CA SER A 327 -3.91 22.81 -13.77
C SER A 327 -3.20 24.03 -14.37
N ASP A 328 -3.89 24.74 -15.27
CA ASP A 328 -3.54 26.12 -15.59
C ASP A 328 -4.32 27.02 -14.64
N SER A 329 -3.65 27.44 -13.57
CA SER A 329 -4.06 28.56 -12.73
C SER A 329 -2.91 29.56 -12.71
N ALA A 330 -3.05 30.60 -13.53
CA ALA A 330 -2.52 31.94 -13.28
C ALA A 330 -3.60 32.73 -12.53
#